data_AF-G2FWM2-F1
#
_entry.id   AF-G2FWM2-F1
#
_cell.length_a   1.000
_cell.length_b   1.000
_cell.length_c   1.000
_cell.angle_alpha   90.00
_cell.angle_beta   90.00
_cell.angle_gamma   90.00
#
_symmetry.space_group_name_H-M   'P 1'
#
loop_
_entity.id
_entity.type
_entity.pdbx_description
1 polymer ?
#
loop_
_entity_poly.entity_id
_entity_poly.type
_entity_poly.pdbx_seq_one_letter_code
_entity_poly.pdbx_strand_id
1 'polypeptide(L)'
;MFFISTDPKGKVYHDLIDLAFQCCDEFILVARKDIDVSDNARTVIEKLTSSLKEIKEQFEWPGTRYFGTEPASVYFLTLIIRPI
;
A
#
# COMPACT_ATOMS: atom_id res chain seq x y z
N MET A 1 2.09 -17.64 -0.74
CA MET A 1 1.50 -16.80 -1.79
C MET A 1 -0.02 -16.93 -1.70
N PHE A 2 -0.72 -15.86 -1.31
CA PHE A 2 -2.18 -15.86 -1.27
C PHE A 2 -2.74 -15.54 -2.65
N PHE A 3 -3.74 -16.29 -3.10
CA PHE A 3 -4.48 -15.99 -4.33
C PHE A 3 -5.85 -15.43 -3.95
N ILE A 4 -6.14 -14.21 -4.38
CA ILE A 4 -7.43 -13.57 -4.22
C ILE A 4 -8.17 -13.74 -5.55
N SER A 5 -9.09 -14.70 -5.60
CA SER A 5 -9.82 -15.05 -6.83
C SER A 5 -10.94 -14.07 -7.19
N THR A 6 -11.40 -13.28 -6.22
CA THR A 6 -12.49 -12.32 -6.35
C THR A 6 -12.18 -11.09 -5.53
N ASP A 7 -12.56 -9.91 -6.02
CA ASP A 7 -12.41 -8.64 -5.31
C ASP A 7 -13.13 -8.69 -3.94
N PRO A 8 -12.37 -8.74 -2.81
CA PRO A 8 -12.96 -8.93 -1.50
C PRO A 8 -13.69 -7.67 -1.07
N LYS A 9 -14.90 -7.84 -0.52
CA LYS A 9 -15.75 -6.74 -0.03
C LYS A 9 -16.19 -6.99 1.41
N GLY A 10 -16.57 -5.90 2.09
CA GLY A 10 -17.11 -5.94 3.45
C GLY A 10 -16.20 -6.70 4.40
N LYS A 11 -16.77 -7.65 5.15
CA LYS A 11 -16.04 -8.41 6.18
C LYS A 11 -14.78 -9.11 5.64
N VAL A 12 -14.85 -9.70 4.45
CA VAL A 12 -13.71 -10.44 3.87
C VAL A 12 -12.52 -9.50 3.60
N TYR A 13 -12.80 -8.28 3.15
CA TYR A 13 -11.75 -7.27 2.97
C TYR A 13 -11.13 -6.88 4.31
N HIS A 14 -11.96 -6.63 5.33
CA HIS A 14 -11.47 -6.29 6.67
C HIS A 14 -10.61 -7.40 7.27
N ASP A 15 -11.07 -8.65 7.25
CA ASP A 15 -10.32 -9.80 7.78
C ASP A 15 -8.96 -9.97 7.06
N LEU A 16 -8.91 -9.69 5.75
CA LEU A 16 -7.67 -9.76 4.97
C LEU A 16 -6.67 -8.66 5.37
N ILE A 17 -7.15 -7.43 5.57
CA ILE A 17 -6.30 -6.32 6.02
C ILE A 17 -5.80 -6.56 7.44
N ASP A 18 -6.66 -7.03 8.35
CA ASP A 18 -6.26 -7.36 9.72
C ASP A 18 -5.18 -8.45 9.74
N LEU A 19 -5.36 -9.52 8.94
CA LEU A 19 -4.34 -10.56 8.80
C LEU A 19 -3.01 -9.99 8.25
N ALA A 20 -3.07 -9.11 7.24
CA ALA A 20 -1.87 -8.48 6.71
C ALA A 20 -1.13 -7.67 7.78
N PHE A 21 -1.86 -6.92 8.62
CA PHE A 21 -1.26 -6.15 9.72
C PHE A 21 -0.77 -7.01 10.89
N GLN A 22 -1.31 -8.22 11.07
CA GLN A 22 -0.78 -9.18 12.05
C GLN A 22 0.53 -9.84 11.58
N CYS A 23 0.69 -10.04 10.28
CA CYS A 23 1.83 -10.76 9.72
C CYS A 23 2.98 -9.87 9.26
N CYS A 24 2.76 -8.56 9.11
CA CYS A 24 3.74 -7.64 8.54
C CYS A 24 4.08 -6.51 9.51
N ASP A 25 5.36 -6.14 9.57
CA ASP A 25 5.84 -4.94 10.28
C ASP A 25 5.86 -3.71 9.36
N GLU A 26 5.89 -3.93 8.05
CA GLU A 26 6.03 -2.90 7.02
C GLU A 26 5.16 -3.23 5.81
N PHE A 27 4.76 -2.19 5.09
CA PHE A 27 4.13 -2.34 3.78
C PHE A 27 4.57 -1.21 2.85
N ILE A 28 4.40 -1.45 1.55
CA ILE A 28 4.61 -0.44 0.51
C ILE A 28 3.27 0.01 -0.06
N LEU A 29 3.17 1.30 -0.34
CA LEU A 29 2.12 1.87 -1.16
C LEU A 29 2.74 2.41 -2.44
N VAL A 30 2.17 2.06 -3.59
CA VAL A 30 2.68 2.48 -4.90
C VAL A 30 1.67 3.41 -5.54
N ALA A 31 2.08 4.67 -5.77
CA ALA A 31 1.31 5.64 -6.52
C ALA A 31 1.94 5.84 -7.90
N ARG A 32 1.19 5.51 -8.95
CA ARG A 32 1.63 5.74 -10.33
C ARG A 32 1.01 7.03 -10.85
N LYS A 33 1.79 7.81 -11.60
CA LYS A 33 1.36 9.09 -12.18
C LYS A 33 0.27 8.94 -13.25
N ASP A 34 0.15 7.75 -13.84
CA ASP A 34 -0.80 7.44 -14.91
C ASP A 34 -2.13 6.86 -14.39
N ILE A 35 -2.30 6.76 -13.07
CA ILE A 35 -3.55 6.33 -12.42
C ILE A 35 -4.09 7.48 -11.60
N ASP A 36 -5.31 7.93 -11.91
CA ASP A 36 -5.98 8.92 -11.06
C ASP A 36 -6.41 8.29 -9.73
N VAL A 37 -6.10 8.99 -8.66
CA VAL A 37 -6.31 8.54 -7.28
C VAL A 37 -7.47 9.33 -6.71
N SER A 38 -8.52 8.64 -6.28
CA SER A 38 -9.68 9.28 -5.65
C SER A 38 -9.29 10.10 -4.41
N ASP A 39 -10.10 11.10 -4.06
CA ASP A 39 -9.87 11.93 -2.87
C ASP A 39 -9.81 11.11 -1.58
N ASN A 40 -10.62 10.05 -1.47
CA ASN A 40 -10.56 9.12 -0.34
C ASN A 40 -9.18 8.48 -0.20
N ALA A 41 -8.58 8.07 -1.31
CA ALA A 41 -7.25 7.48 -1.29
C ALA A 41 -6.17 8.53 -0.95
N ARG A 42 -6.31 9.78 -1.42
CA ARG A 42 -5.44 10.90 -0.99
C ARG A 42 -5.51 11.12 0.52
N THR A 43 -6.73 11.15 1.09
CA THR A 43 -6.91 11.27 2.56
C THR A 43 -6.29 10.10 3.32
N VAL A 44 -6.35 8.87 2.80
CA VAL A 44 -5.68 7.72 3.41
C VAL A 44 -4.16 7.91 3.40
N ILE A 45 -3.58 8.32 2.27
CA ILE A 45 -2.14 8.62 2.15
C ILE A 45 -1.72 9.66 3.18
N GLU A 46 -2.47 10.75 3.32
CA GLU A 46 -2.19 11.80 4.30
C GLU A 46 -2.16 11.26 5.73
N LYS A 47 -3.14 10.43 6.12
CA LYS A 47 -3.19 9.80 7.46
C LYS A 47 -1.99 8.88 7.70
N LEU A 48 -1.57 8.16 6.67
CA LEU A 48 -0.43 7.25 6.71
C LEU A 48 0.93 7.96 6.78
N THR A 49 1.01 9.26 6.49
CA THR A 49 2.26 10.05 6.56
C THR A 49 2.96 9.94 7.92
N SER A 50 2.21 9.79 9.00
CA SER A 50 2.76 9.57 10.36
C SER A 50 3.60 8.29 10.50
N SER A 51 3.42 7.34 9.60
CA SER A 51 4.06 6.03 9.57
C SER A 51 5.09 5.90 8.44
N LEU A 52 5.32 6.98 7.70
CA LEU A 52 6.18 7.02 6.52
C LEU A 52 7.67 6.97 6.92
N LYS A 53 8.41 6.04 6.31
CA LYS A 53 9.87 5.97 6.43
C LYS A 53 10.57 6.75 5.33
N GLU A 54 10.20 6.46 4.09
CA GLU A 54 10.80 7.08 2.91
C GLU A 54 9.87 6.99 1.69
N ILE A 55 10.13 7.84 0.71
CA ILE A 55 9.48 7.83 -0.61
C ILE A 55 10.59 7.75 -1.65
N LYS A 56 10.43 6.87 -2.63
CA LYS A 56 11.37 6.70 -3.74
C LYS A 56 10.63 6.69 -5.07
N GLU A 57 11.18 7.40 -6.06
CA GLU A 57 10.76 7.28 -7.45
C GLU A 57 11.48 6.06 -8.06
N GLN A 58 10.73 5.01 -8.41
CA GLN A 58 11.32 3.75 -8.89
C GLN A 58 10.44 3.01 -9.89
N PHE A 59 11.08 2.20 -10.73
CA PHE A 59 10.44 1.29 -11.68
C PHE A 59 10.35 -0.15 -11.17
N GLU A 60 10.90 -0.45 -10.00
CA GLU A 60 10.93 -1.80 -9.45
C GLU A 60 10.78 -1.75 -7.93
N TRP A 61 10.02 -2.68 -7.35
CA TRP A 61 9.82 -2.85 -5.92
C TRP A 61 9.61 -4.35 -5.61
N PRO A 62 9.60 -4.78 -4.33
CA PRO A 62 9.46 -6.18 -3.99
C PRO A 62 8.29 -6.86 -4.72
N GLY A 63 8.61 -7.84 -5.55
CA GLY A 63 7.63 -8.63 -6.29
C GLY A 63 7.08 -7.99 -7.58
N THR A 64 7.56 -6.82 -8.02
CA THR A 64 7.04 -6.18 -9.24
C THR A 64 8.08 -5.30 -9.94
N ARG A 65 8.16 -5.42 -11.27
CA ARG A 65 8.83 -4.47 -12.17
C ARG A 65 7.79 -3.78 -13.05
N TYR A 66 7.80 -2.45 -13.02
CA TYR A 66 6.94 -1.57 -13.78
C TYR A 66 7.65 -1.05 -15.03
N PHE A 67 6.96 -1.14 -16.17
CA PHE A 67 7.49 -0.77 -17.49
C PHE A 67 6.82 0.49 -18.04
N GLY A 68 6.40 1.42 -17.17
CA GLY A 68 5.86 2.71 -17.57
C GLY A 68 6.93 3.67 -18.09
N THR A 69 6.48 4.81 -18.63
CA THR A 69 7.36 5.88 -19.12
C THR A 69 7.95 6.72 -17.98
N GLU A 70 7.22 6.83 -16.87
CA GLU A 70 7.59 7.60 -15.68
C GLU A 70 7.73 6.67 -14.48
N PRO A 71 8.64 6.96 -13.54
CA PRO A 71 8.76 6.18 -12.30
C PRO A 71 7.49 6.34 -11.44
N ALA A 72 7.20 5.32 -10.63
CA ALA A 72 6.16 5.38 -9.61
C ALA A 72 6.73 5.91 -8.31
N SER A 73 5.91 6.63 -7.53
CA SER A 73 6.24 7.00 -6.15
C SER A 73 5.94 5.80 -5.25
N VAL A 74 6.98 5.21 -4.67
CA VAL A 74 6.88 4.06 -3.75
C VAL A 74 7.12 4.56 -2.33
N TYR A 75 6.07 4.50 -1.52
CA TYR A 75 6.05 4.88 -0.13
C TYR A 75 6.34 3.65 0.73
N PHE A 76 7.39 3.70 1.53
CA PHE A 76 7.73 2.65 2.50
C PHE A 76 7.20 3.04 3.86
N LEU A 77 6.32 2.22 4.44
CA LEU A 77 5.59 2.53 5.66
C LEU A 77 5.80 1.47 6.74
N THR A 78 5.86 1.91 7.99
CA THR A 78 5.90 1.01 9.17
C THR A 78 4.51 0.87 9.75
N LEU A 79 4.12 -0.35 10.11
CA LEU A 79 2.88 -0.56 10.82
C LEU A 79 3.07 -0.23 12.29
N ILE A 80 2.62 0.95 12.69
CA ILE A 80 2.57 1.32 14.11
C ILE A 80 1.33 0.67 14.70
N ILE A 81 1.48 -0.59 15.13
CA ILE A 81 0.44 -1.26 15.93
C ILE A 81 0.39 -0.52 17.27
N ARG A 82 -0.58 0.40 17.43
CA ARG A 82 -0.88 0.93 18.75
C ARG A 82 -1.50 -0.23 19.55
N PRO A 83 -0.92 -0.66 20.66
CA PRO A 83 -1.62 -1.58 21.54
C PRO A 83 -2.92 -0.89 21.99
N ILE A 84 -4.04 -1.56 21.78
CA ILE A 84 -5.34 -1.21 22.36
C ILE A 84 -5.31 -1.58 23.84
#